data_AF-A0A2Z6R5H4-F1
#
_entry.id   AF-A0A2Z6R5H4-F1
#
_cell.length_a   1.000
_cell.length_b   1.000
_cell.length_c   1.000
_cell.angle_alpha   90.00
_cell.angle_beta   90.00
_cell.angle_gamma   90.00
#
_symmetry.space_group_name_H-M   'P 1'
#
loop_
_entity.id
_entity.type
_entity.pdbx_description
1 polymer ?
#
loop_
_entity_poly.entity_id
_entity_poly.type
_entity_poly.pdbx_seq_one_letter_code
_entity_poly.pdbx_strand_id
1 'polypeptide(L)' 'MIKSFINERNHNYKDNKKRMINSITEKHIKSISIDKVYYNDNRKDTLYTEVQDVKDHTNLHFQRIAGAINQEKNMTLYPE' A
#
# COMPACT_ATOMS: atom_id res chain seq x y z
N MET A 1 -14.20 -20.03 5.55
CA MET A 1 -13.17 -18.98 5.35
C MET A 1 -12.79 -18.28 6.66
N ILE A 2 -13.69 -17.71 7.46
CA ILE A 2 -13.31 -17.05 8.73
C ILE A 2 -12.91 -18.03 9.86
N LYS A 3 -13.59 -19.18 9.97
CA LYS A 3 -13.28 -20.19 11.00
C LYS A 3 -11.86 -20.77 10.87
N SER A 4 -11.34 -20.93 9.66
CA SER A 4 -9.98 -21.44 9.44
C SER A 4 -8.93 -20.46 9.96
N PHE A 5 -9.11 -19.15 9.78
CA PHE A 5 -8.20 -18.15 10.34
C PHE A 5 -8.25 -18.10 11.88
N ILE A 6 -9.44 -18.25 12.47
CA ILE A 6 -9.59 -18.33 13.94
C ILE A 6 -8.87 -19.57 14.48
N ASN A 7 -9.05 -20.72 13.83
CA ASN A 7 -8.41 -21.97 14.24
C ASN A 7 -6.88 -21.90 14.09
N GLU A 8 -6.39 -21.37 12.99
CA GLU A 8 -4.96 -21.15 12.77
C GLU A 8 -4.37 -20.21 13.83
N ARG A 9 -5.08 -19.14 14.19
CA ARG A 9 -4.65 -18.23 15.27
C ARG A 9 -4.61 -18.93 16.63
N ASN A 10 -5.60 -19.76 16.95
CA ASN A 10 -5.65 -20.51 18.20
C ASN A 10 -4.54 -21.57 18.27
N HIS A 11 -4.21 -22.20 17.15
CA HIS A 11 -3.07 -23.11 17.05
C HIS A 11 -1.75 -22.35 17.23
N ASN A 12 -1.55 -21.23 16.52
CA ASN A 12 -0.36 -20.40 16.67
C ASN A 12 -0.22 -19.83 18.10
N TYR A 13 -1.32 -19.51 18.79
CA TYR A 13 -1.26 -19.08 20.19
C TYR A 13 -0.66 -20.15 21.12
N LYS A 14 -0.95 -21.43 20.86
CA LYS A 14 -0.44 -22.55 21.66
C LYS A 14 0.97 -22.95 21.24
N ASP A 15 1.18 -23.10 19.94
CA ASP A 15 2.32 -23.85 19.40
C ASP A 15 3.35 -22.96 18.68
N ASN A 16 2.97 -21.74 18.27
CA ASN A 16 3.87 -20.81 17.58
C ASN A 16 3.55 -19.34 17.88
N LYS A 17 3.83 -18.94 19.13
CA LYS A 17 3.50 -17.60 19.65
C LYS A 17 4.13 -16.47 18.83
N LYS A 18 5.31 -16.69 18.23
CA LYS A 18 5.94 -15.74 17.31
C LYS A 18 5.08 -15.50 16.07
N ARG A 19 4.60 -16.57 15.41
CA ARG A 19 3.70 -16.45 14.26
C ARG A 19 2.36 -15.80 14.62
N MET A 20 1.84 -16.06 15.83
CA MET A 20 0.66 -15.36 16.36
C MET A 20 0.91 -13.85 16.48
N ILE A 21 2.01 -13.45 17.14
CA ILE A 21 2.40 -12.05 17.29
C ILE A 21 2.59 -11.41 15.90
N ASN A 22 3.35 -12.02 14.99
CA ASN A 22 3.55 -11.50 13.64
C ASN A 22 2.22 -11.35 12.87
N SER A 23 1.26 -12.27 13.03
CA SER A 23 -0.05 -12.15 12.38
C SER A 23 -0.87 -10.92 12.84
N ILE A 24 -0.60 -10.40 14.05
CA ILE A 24 -1.27 -9.23 14.62
C ILE A 24 -0.43 -7.95 14.49
N THR A 25 0.91 -8.06 14.47
CA THR A 25 1.83 -6.91 14.41
C THR A 25 2.32 -6.58 13.00
N GLU A 26 2.42 -7.54 12.07
CA GLU A 26 3.06 -7.37 10.75
C GLU A 26 2.07 -7.27 9.58
N LYS A 27 0.98 -6.52 9.73
CA LYS A 27 0.24 -6.00 8.58
C LYS A 27 0.59 -4.54 8.31
N HIS A 28 1.88 -4.24 8.23
CA HIS A 28 2.28 -3.05 7.49
C HIS A 28 1.88 -3.25 6.04
N ILE A 29 1.17 -2.28 5.45
CA ILE A 29 0.92 -2.24 4.02
C ILE A 29 2.30 -2.21 3.35
N LYS A 30 2.75 -3.36 2.83
CA LYS A 30 4.09 -3.52 2.25
C LYS A 30 4.23 -2.69 0.96
N SER A 31 3.13 -2.51 0.25
CA SER A 31 3.05 -1.74 -0.99
C SER A 31 1.61 -1.34 -1.27
N ILE A 32 1.43 -0.19 -1.91
CA ILE A 32 0.19 0.22 -2.56
C ILE A 32 0.47 0.23 -4.06
N SER A 33 -0.30 -0.52 -4.84
CA SER A 33 -0.32 -0.42 -6.29
C SER A 33 -1.49 0.47 -6.69
N ILE A 34 -1.24 1.37 -7.65
CA ILE A 34 -2.28 2.22 -8.24
C ILE A 34 -2.41 1.78 -9.68
N ASP A 35 -3.55 1.18 -10.02
CA ASP A 35 -3.79 0.64 -11.37
C ASP A 35 -4.51 1.65 -12.27
N LYS A 36 -5.23 2.62 -11.67
CA LYS A 36 -6.04 3.61 -12.36
C LYS A 36 -6.04 4.94 -11.63
N VAL A 37 -6.06 6.03 -12.39
CA VAL A 37 -6.20 7.39 -11.84
C VAL A 37 -7.39 8.06 -12.50
N TYR A 38 -8.31 8.56 -11.68
CA TYR A 38 -9.42 9.38 -12.12
C TYR A 38 -9.11 10.85 -11.87
N TYR A 39 -9.30 11.68 -12.89
CA TYR A 39 -9.08 13.12 -12.82
C TYR A 39 -10.32 13.85 -13.35
N ASN A 40 -10.80 14.81 -12.56
CA ASN A 40 -11.88 15.72 -12.94
C ASN A 40 -11.28 17.12 -13.08
N ASP A 41 -11.36 17.69 -14.28
CA ASP A 41 -11.08 19.10 -14.53
C ASP A 41 -12.36 19.77 -15.03
N ASN A 42 -13.04 20.46 -14.11
CA ASN A 42 -14.14 21.38 -14.40
C ASN A 42 -15.09 20.89 -15.52
N ARG A 43 -15.64 19.67 -15.34
CA ARG A 43 -16.61 18.94 -16.20
C ARG A 43 -16.00 17.98 -17.24
N LYS A 44 -14.69 17.84 -17.32
CA LYS A 44 -14.05 16.76 -18.08
C LYS A 44 -13.56 15.67 -17.14
N ASP A 45 -14.14 14.49 -17.30
CA ASP A 45 -13.76 13.28 -16.60
C ASP A 45 -12.77 12.50 -17.45
N THR A 46 -11.61 12.18 -16.88
CA THR A 46 -10.59 11.36 -17.54
C THR A 46 -10.18 10.22 -16.63
N LEU A 47 -10.16 9.00 -17.16
CA LEU A 47 -9.69 7.79 -16.49
C LEU A 47 -8.41 7.31 -17.17
N TYR A 48 -7.29 7.36 -16.45
CA TYR A 48 -6.01 6.83 -16.90
C TYR A 48 -5.87 5.37 -16.46
N THR A 49 -5.60 4.49 -17.42
CA THR A 49 -5.35 3.05 -17.19
C THR A 49 -3.99 2.60 -17.69
N GLU A 50 -3.34 3.39 -18.56
CA GLU A 50 -1.99 3.10 -19.04
C GLU A 50 -0.97 3.35 -17.94
N VAL A 51 0.00 2.45 -17.79
CA VAL A 51 0.96 2.43 -16.68
C VAL A 51 1.73 3.75 -16.58
N GLN A 52 2.14 4.31 -17.73
CA GLN A 52 2.90 5.55 -17.77
C GLN A 52 2.04 6.76 -17.36
N ASP A 53 0.81 6.84 -17.87
CA ASP A 53 -0.12 7.93 -17.53
C ASP A 53 -0.51 7.92 -16.06
N VAL A 54 -0.77 6.72 -15.51
CA VAL A 54 -1.06 6.52 -14.09
C VAL A 54 0.10 7.01 -13.22
N LYS A 55 1.34 6.68 -13.59
CA LYS A 55 2.54 7.12 -12.90
C LYS A 55 2.69 8.64 -12.93
N ASP A 56 2.55 9.25 -14.09
CA ASP A 56 2.76 10.69 -14.28
C ASP A 56 1.70 11.51 -13.52
N HIS A 57 0.43 11.13 -13.59
CA HIS A 57 -0.64 11.81 -12.87
C HIS A 57 -0.58 11.61 -11.36
N THR A 58 -0.17 10.42 -10.91
CA THR A 58 0.07 10.15 -9.49
C THR A 58 1.17 11.05 -8.95
N ASN A 59 2.32 11.10 -9.65
CA ASN A 59 3.43 11.94 -9.24
C ASN A 59 3.05 13.42 -9.22
N LEU A 60 2.36 13.89 -10.26
CA LEU A 60 1.92 15.27 -10.36
C LEU A 60 0.99 15.68 -9.21
N HIS A 61 0.06 14.79 -8.82
CA HIS A 61 -0.82 15.01 -7.69
C HIS A 61 -0.02 15.21 -6.40
N PHE A 62 0.82 14.26 -6.04
CA PHE A 62 1.60 14.32 -4.79
C PHE A 62 2.63 15.45 -4.75
N GLN A 63 3.18 15.86 -5.90
CA GLN A 63 4.07 17.02 -5.99
C GLN A 63 3.35 18.36 -5.80
N ARG A 64 2.06 18.43 -6.12
CA ARG A 64 1.25 19.66 -6.05
C ARG A 64 0.43 19.78 -4.78
N ILE A 65 0.33 18.74 -3.95
CA ILE A 65 -0.27 18.84 -2.63
C ILE A 65 0.62 19.72 -1.76
N ALA A 66 0.11 20.89 -1.39
CA ALA A 66 0.78 21.79 -0.46
C ALA A 66 1.02 21.09 0.89
N GLY A 67 2.29 20.97 1.29
CA GLY A 67 2.70 20.42 2.59
C GLY A 67 3.46 19.08 2.55
N ALA A 68 3.53 18.40 1.40
CA ALA A 68 4.34 17.19 1.24
C ALA A 68 5.69 17.53 0.58
N ILE A 69 6.80 17.34 1.31
CA ILE A 69 8.15 17.46 0.76
C ILE A 69 8.57 16.06 0.31
N ASN A 70 8.85 15.88 -0.99
CA ASN A 70 9.47 14.66 -1.48
C ASN A 70 10.82 14.45 -0.76
N GLN A 71 10.95 13.33 -0.03
CA GLN A 71 12.22 12.90 0.54
C GLN A 71 12.81 11.79 -0.32
N GLU A 72 14.12 11.83 -0.57
CA GLU A 72 14.81 10.73 -1.23
C GLU A 72 14.67 9.46 -0.39
N LYS A 73 14.16 8.40 -1.01
CA LYS A 73 14.04 7.09 -0.38
C LYS A 73 15.43 6.46 -0.35
N ASN A 74 16.10 6.49 0.81
CA ASN A 74 17.35 5.79 1.02
C ASN A 74 17.14 4.27 0.93
N MET A 75 17.54 3.67 -0.19
CA MET A 75 17.40 2.22 -0.42
C MET A 75 18.29 1.37 0.50
N THR A 76 19.26 1.99 1.17
CA THR A 76 20.15 1.34 2.15
C THR A 76 19.48 0.98 3.48
N LEU A 77 18.31 1.56 3.78
CA LEU A 77 17.53 1.27 4.99
C LEU A 77 16.68 0.01 4.89
N TYR A 78 16.57 -0.58 3.69
CA TYR A 78 15.77 -1.78 3.43
C TYR A 78 16.57 -2.78 2.58
N PRO A 79 17.60 -3.42 3.14
CA PRO A 79 18.29 -4.51 2.45
C PRO A 79 17.35 -5.72 2.31
N GLU A 80 17.48 -6.43 1.18
CA GLU A 80 16.71 -7.63 0.82
C GLU A 80 16.83 -8.78 1.84
#